data_AF-A0A2N0QPS5-F1
#
_entry.id   AF-A0A2N0QPS5-F1
#
_cell.length_a   1.000
_cell.length_b   1.000
_cell.length_c   1.000
_cell.angle_alpha   90.00
_cell.angle_beta   90.00
_cell.angle_gamma   90.00
#
_symmetry.space_group_name_H-M   'P 1'
#
loop_
_entity.id
_entity.type
_entity.pdbx_description
1 polymer ?
#
loop_
_entity_poly.entity_id
_entity_poly.type
_entity_poly.pdbx_seq_one_letter_code
_entity_poly.pdbx_strand_id
1 'polypeptide(L)'
;MFNQYNNDYNLPTNSLPQTNNSISLPTIHEFFENLEKTYGECNFEEVKNKFLQEEIDVLDILSLKDYDWQNLGIKLGVKTKIMREHLRTIKL
;
A
#
# COMPACT_ATOMS: atom_id res chain seq x y z
N MET A 1 -11.86 -36.90 45.31
CA MET A 1 -12.10 -36.99 43.85
C MET A 1 -12.46 -35.60 43.38
N PHE A 2 -11.68 -35.05 42.45
CA PHE A 2 -11.80 -33.67 41.99
C PHE A 2 -12.73 -33.57 40.77
N ASN A 3 -13.70 -32.66 40.88
CA ASN A 3 -14.44 -31.87 39.90
C ASN A 3 -14.52 -32.30 38.43
N GLN A 4 -15.74 -32.24 37.85
CA GLN A 4 -16.03 -31.20 36.84
C GLN A 4 -17.54 -31.02 36.61
N TYR A 5 -18.01 -29.79 36.84
CA TYR A 5 -19.30 -29.30 36.39
C TYR A 5 -19.20 -29.00 34.89
N ASN A 6 -20.12 -29.55 34.09
CA ASN A 6 -20.34 -29.14 32.71
C ASN A 6 -20.94 -27.72 32.72
N ASN A 7 -20.16 -26.72 32.33
CA ASN A 7 -20.68 -25.41 32.00
C ASN A 7 -20.78 -25.31 30.48
N ASP A 8 -22.01 -25.42 29.97
CA ASP A 8 -22.37 -25.06 28.61
C ASP A 8 -22.24 -23.54 28.43
N TYR A 9 -21.03 -23.07 28.15
CA TYR A 9 -20.83 -21.71 27.65
C TYR A 9 -21.13 -21.69 26.15
N ASN A 10 -22.39 -21.47 25.80
CA ASN A 10 -22.76 -20.94 24.50
C ASN A 10 -22.18 -19.52 24.37
N LEU A 11 -20.99 -19.41 23.79
CA LEU A 11 -20.42 -18.13 23.40
C LEU A 11 -21.08 -17.74 22.07
N PRO A 12 -21.79 -16.60 21.98
CA PRO A 12 -22.29 -16.15 20.69
C PRO A 12 -21.08 -15.74 19.85
N THR A 13 -20.77 -16.53 18.83
CA THR A 13 -19.85 -16.14 17.78
C THR A 13 -20.49 -14.97 17.04
N ASN A 14 -20.21 -13.75 17.51
CA ASN A 14 -20.30 -12.57 16.66
C ASN A 14 -19.27 -12.78 15.54
N SER A 15 -19.68 -13.49 14.50
CA SER A 15 -19.06 -13.45 13.19
C SER A 15 -19.22 -12.01 12.71
N LEU A 16 -18.24 -11.19 13.09
CA LEU A 16 -17.94 -9.94 12.41
C LEU A 16 -17.92 -10.31 10.91
N PRO A 17 -18.68 -9.64 10.04
CA PRO A 17 -18.56 -9.89 8.62
C PRO A 17 -17.11 -9.57 8.27
N GLN A 18 -16.30 -10.61 8.04
CA GLN A 18 -15.05 -10.47 7.32
C GLN A 18 -15.47 -10.09 5.90
N THR A 19 -15.67 -8.79 5.68
CA THR A 19 -15.62 -8.23 4.34
C THR A 19 -14.23 -8.56 3.85
N ASN A 20 -14.13 -9.68 3.14
CA ASN A 20 -12.99 -10.03 2.32
C ASN A 20 -12.97 -9.03 1.15
N ASN A 21 -12.78 -7.75 1.45
CA ASN A 21 -12.23 -6.81 0.49
C ASN A 21 -10.78 -7.25 0.36
N SER A 22 -10.54 -8.24 -0.50
CA SER A 22 -9.22 -8.52 -1.03
C SER A 22 -8.79 -7.25 -1.75
N ILE A 23 -8.14 -6.33 -1.03
CA ILE A 23 -7.55 -5.13 -1.60
C ILE A 23 -6.48 -5.64 -2.54
N SER A 24 -6.81 -5.71 -3.83
CA SER A 24 -5.83 -6.05 -4.86
C SER A 24 -4.84 -4.90 -4.90
N LEU A 25 -3.60 -5.16 -4.53
CA LEU A 25 -2.55 -4.18 -4.68
C LEU A 25 -2.41 -3.86 -6.19
N PRO A 26 -2.40 -2.58 -6.58
CA PRO A 26 -2.17 -2.23 -7.96
C PRO A 26 -0.76 -2.63 -8.37
N THR A 27 -0.59 -2.94 -9.65
CA THR A 27 0.73 -3.02 -10.26
C THR A 27 1.42 -1.66 -10.23
N ILE A 28 2.75 -1.63 -10.40
CA ILE A 28 3.48 -0.36 -10.46
C ILE A 28 2.99 0.53 -11.62
N HIS A 29 2.57 -0.07 -12.73
CA HIS A 29 1.97 0.65 -13.86
C HIS A 29 0.66 1.33 -13.48
N GLU A 30 -0.29 0.58 -12.92
CA GLU A 30 -1.58 1.12 -12.46
C GLU A 30 -1.41 2.19 -11.38
N PHE A 31 -0.43 2.00 -10.49
CA PHE A 31 -0.09 2.97 -9.47
C PHE A 31 0.33 4.33 -10.06
N PHE A 32 1.22 4.31 -11.06
CA PHE A 32 1.65 5.54 -11.73
C PHE A 32 0.56 6.17 -12.62
N GLU A 33 -0.32 5.36 -13.23
CA GLU A 33 -1.51 5.89 -13.91
C GLU A 33 -2.45 6.61 -12.95
N ASN A 34 -2.66 6.07 -11.74
CA ASN A 34 -3.50 6.71 -10.72
C ASN A 34 -2.87 8.01 -10.18
N LEU A 35 -1.54 8.02 -10.04
CA LEU A 35 -0.77 9.24 -9.74
C LEU A 35 -0.97 10.30 -10.82
N GLU A 36 -0.88 9.94 -12.09
CA GLU A 36 -1.04 10.87 -13.21
C GLU A 36 -2.47 11.40 -13.28
N LYS A 37 -3.48 10.53 -13.14
CA LYS A 37 -4.90 10.94 -13.04
C LYS A 37 -5.16 11.89 -11.87
N THR A 38 -4.50 11.69 -10.74
CA THR A 38 -4.71 12.52 -9.53
C THR A 38 -3.98 13.85 -9.60
N TYR A 39 -2.76 13.87 -10.14
CA TYR A 39 -1.86 15.01 -9.98
C TYR A 39 -1.47 15.72 -11.28
N GLY A 40 -1.84 15.21 -12.47
CA GLY A 40 -1.94 15.82 -13.83
C GLY A 40 -0.81 16.69 -14.40
N GLU A 41 -0.06 17.37 -13.54
CA GLU A 41 0.94 18.39 -13.81
C GLU A 41 2.37 17.85 -13.73
N CYS A 42 2.54 16.57 -13.35
CA CYS A 42 3.85 15.96 -13.16
C CYS A 42 4.07 14.87 -14.21
N ASN A 43 5.20 14.96 -14.92
CA ASN A 43 5.67 13.88 -15.77
C ASN A 43 6.20 12.76 -14.87
N PHE A 44 5.33 11.78 -14.57
CA PHE A 44 5.68 10.61 -13.78
C PHE A 44 6.34 9.49 -14.60
N GLU A 45 6.40 9.62 -15.93
CA GLU A 45 6.95 8.60 -16.82
C GLU A 45 8.43 8.32 -16.51
N GLU A 46 9.23 9.37 -16.32
CA GLU A 46 10.64 9.24 -15.95
C GLU A 46 10.80 8.50 -14.61
N VAL A 47 9.91 8.77 -13.66
CA VAL A 47 9.96 8.18 -12.32
C VAL A 47 9.55 6.71 -12.37
N LYS A 48 8.48 6.39 -13.11
CA LYS A 48 8.03 5.03 -13.36
C LYS A 48 9.15 4.19 -13.98
N ASN A 49 9.85 4.74 -14.98
CA ASN A 49 10.95 4.02 -15.63
C ASN A 49 12.10 3.72 -14.67
N LYS A 50 12.43 4.63 -13.75
CA LYS A 50 13.44 4.36 -12.72
C LYS A 50 13.01 3.27 -11.76
N PHE A 51 11.75 3.27 -11.35
CA PHE A 51 11.20 2.21 -10.49
C PHE A 51 11.26 0.85 -11.20
N LEU A 52 10.92 0.80 -12.48
CA LEU A 52 11.03 -0.43 -13.28
C LEU A 52 12.48 -0.90 -13.45
N GLN A 53 13.43 0.02 -13.63
CA GLN A 53 14.86 -0.30 -13.77
C GLN A 53 15.47 -0.87 -12.49
N GLU A 54 15.06 -0.33 -11.34
CA GLU A 54 15.53 -0.75 -10.01
C GLU A 54 14.65 -1.86 -9.41
N GLU A 55 13.70 -2.40 -10.19
CA GLU A 55 12.76 -3.45 -9.78
C GLU A 55 11.94 -3.10 -8.53
N ILE A 56 11.68 -1.80 -8.31
CA ILE A 56 10.91 -1.27 -7.17
C ILE A 56 9.41 -1.46 -7.44
N ASP A 57 8.75 -2.24 -6.60
CA ASP A 57 7.31 -2.42 -6.66
C ASP A 57 6.53 -1.44 -5.74
N VAL A 58 5.21 -1.58 -5.68
CA VAL A 58 4.35 -0.71 -4.85
C VAL A 58 4.59 -0.94 -3.35
N LEU A 59 4.93 -2.15 -2.92
CA LEU A 59 5.21 -2.49 -1.51
C LEU A 59 6.55 -1.90 -1.06
N ASP A 60 7.54 -1.86 -1.95
CA ASP A 60 8.87 -1.34 -1.67
C ASP A 60 8.88 0.16 -1.37
N ILE A 61 7.87 0.91 -1.87
CA ILE A 61 7.77 2.37 -1.74
C ILE A 61 7.90 2.84 -0.29
N LEU A 62 7.27 2.15 0.65
CA LEU A 62 7.31 2.51 2.08
C LEU A 62 8.66 2.20 2.73
N SER A 63 9.45 1.32 2.13
CA SER A 63 10.76 0.90 2.62
C SER A 63 11.89 1.81 2.12
N LEU A 64 11.65 2.61 1.08
CA LEU A 64 12.63 3.54 0.52
C LEU A 64 13.01 4.65 1.50
N LYS A 65 14.31 4.75 1.81
CA LYS A 65 14.90 5.79 2.66
C LYS A 65 15.19 7.04 1.85
N ASP A 66 15.37 8.17 2.54
CA ASP A 66 15.66 9.47 1.90
C ASP A 66 16.82 9.42 0.91
N TYR A 67 17.85 8.62 1.20
CA TYR A 67 19.00 8.41 0.31
C TYR A 67 18.61 7.71 -1.00
N ASP A 68 17.70 6.73 -0.95
CA ASP A 68 17.24 6.00 -2.15
C ASP A 68 16.50 6.94 -3.09
N TRP A 69 15.64 7.81 -2.55
CA TRP A 69 14.94 8.85 -3.31
C TRP A 69 15.91 9.85 -3.97
N GLN A 70 17.01 10.19 -3.28
CA GLN A 70 18.06 11.05 -3.81
C GLN A 70 18.83 10.37 -4.94
N ASN A 71 19.18 9.09 -4.78
CA ASN A 71 19.86 8.29 -5.81
C ASN A 71 19.02 8.12 -7.07
N LEU A 72 17.70 7.95 -6.92
CA LEU A 72 16.75 7.95 -8.03
C LEU A 72 16.59 9.34 -8.67
N GLY A 73 17.19 10.40 -8.09
CA GLY A 73 17.07 11.77 -8.57
C GLY A 73 15.63 12.31 -8.47
N ILE A 74 14.83 11.81 -7.54
CA ILE A 74 13.42 12.16 -7.40
C ILE A 74 13.28 13.40 -6.51
N LYS A 75 12.66 14.45 -7.05
CA LYS A 75 12.41 15.70 -6.32
C LYS A 75 11.47 15.46 -5.14
N LEU A 76 11.69 16.19 -4.04
CA LEU A 76 10.88 16.09 -2.82
C LEU A 76 9.36 16.22 -3.06
N GLY A 77 8.95 17.14 -3.95
CA GLY A 77 7.54 17.33 -4.30
C GLY A 77 6.92 16.10 -4.98
N VAL A 78 7.67 15.41 -5.83
CA VAL A 78 7.24 14.20 -6.53
C VAL A 78 7.16 13.03 -5.55
N LYS A 79 8.20 12.85 -4.73
CA LYS A 79 8.20 11.87 -3.62
C LYS A 79 6.96 12.03 -2.74
N THR A 80 6.63 13.26 -2.35
CA THR A 80 5.49 13.53 -1.48
C THR A 80 4.16 13.13 -2.14
N LYS A 81 4.00 13.33 -3.45
CA LYS A 81 2.82 12.90 -4.20
C LYS A 81 2.72 11.37 -4.25
N ILE A 82 3.83 10.69 -4.51
CA ILE A 82 3.92 9.21 -4.50
C ILE A 82 3.51 8.65 -3.14
N MET A 83 4.08 9.17 -2.05
CA MET A 83 3.75 8.71 -0.70
C MET A 83 2.27 8.93 -0.36
N ARG A 84 1.67 10.05 -0.79
CA ARG A 84 0.24 10.32 -0.59
C ARG A 84 -0.65 9.34 -1.35
N GLU A 85 -0.29 9.03 -2.60
CA GLU A 85 -1.05 8.07 -3.39
C GLU A 85 -0.92 6.67 -2.80
N HIS A 86 0.29 6.24 -2.42
CA HIS A 86 0.50 4.95 -1.78
C HIS A 86 -0.33 4.79 -0.49
N LEU A 87 -0.35 5.82 0.36
CA LEU A 87 -1.20 5.83 1.56
C LEU A 87 -2.71 5.79 1.26
N ARG A 88 -3.15 6.28 0.09
CA ARG A 88 -4.54 6.19 -0.37
C ARG A 88 -4.85 4.78 -0.86
N THR A 89 -3.95 4.17 -1.62
CA THR A 89 -4.07 2.81 -2.15
C THR A 89 -4.26 1.77 -1.05
N ILE A 90 -3.53 1.89 0.07
CA ILE A 90 -3.57 0.91 1.17
C ILE A 90 -4.68 1.14 2.21
N LYS A 91 -5.36 2.31 2.18
CA LYS A 91 -6.41 2.68 3.15
C LYS A 91 -7.83 2.46 2.64
N LEU A 92 -7.99 2.06 1.39
CA LEU A 92 -9.26 1.66 0.77
C LEU A 92 -9.41 0.14 0.86
#